data_AF-A0A3C1K538-F1
#
_entry.id   AF-A0A3C1K538-F1
#
_cell.length_a   1.000
_cell.length_b   1.000
_cell.length_c   1.000
_cell.angle_alpha   90.00
_cell.angle_beta   90.00
_cell.angle_gamma   90.00
#
_symmetry.space_group_name_H-M   'P 1'
#
loop_
_entity.id
_entity.type
_entity.pdbx_description
1 polymer ?
#
loop_
_entity_poly.entity_id
_entity_poly.type
_entity_poly.pdbx_seq_one_letter_code
_entity_poly.pdbx_strand_id
1 'polypeptide(L)'
;MKKFTSILVFALLVLTLFSPALTVSADPVAQSVSLEPGNGDVVVRTGADMTKLTDGDKVWDAEGKNNFSMEGIVLIQNKKAYTSNDFPTCNLIIDLGSQKKVNTVNITFYHYFDAIIDTPKDGEVTISYSIDGDGFAEIGTFEIEGKASSGTSGIFDENISLGETVDAKEIMVSMAFGSYPVTSVANEWFGFTELSAGMAIDYIGEDNSEEISEAVSELSEIEDTSSIVESDVISDPAESEDEVSVVSEADKTDESDIKDVDDDFPWVTIGIIIGLVVIGAVVTMIVIKKRKV
;
A
#
# COMPACT_ATOMS: atom_id res chain seq x y z
N MET A 1 -29.43 -47.96 52.33
CA MET A 1 -30.26 -47.54 51.17
C MET A 1 -29.96 -46.06 50.98
N LYS A 2 -28.85 -45.61 50.38
CA LYS A 2 -28.39 -45.67 48.97
C LYS A 2 -29.43 -45.18 47.95
N LYS A 3 -29.14 -43.95 47.46
CA LYS A 3 -29.50 -43.33 46.18
C LYS A 3 -30.94 -42.81 46.08
N PHE A 4 -31.13 -41.49 45.94
CA PHE A 4 -32.14 -40.92 45.01
C PHE A 4 -32.02 -39.41 44.76
N THR A 5 -31.16 -38.65 45.44
CA THR A 5 -31.22 -37.16 45.38
C THR A 5 -30.11 -36.48 44.57
N SER A 6 -29.62 -37.08 43.49
CA SER A 6 -28.51 -36.49 42.71
C SER A 6 -28.73 -36.41 41.19
N ILE A 7 -29.96 -36.61 40.70
CA ILE A 7 -30.21 -36.68 39.24
C ILE A 7 -30.92 -35.42 38.69
N LEU A 8 -31.37 -34.47 39.52
CA LEU A 8 -32.13 -33.31 39.03
C LEU A 8 -31.32 -32.01 38.83
N VAL A 9 -30.03 -31.97 39.21
CA VAL A 9 -29.18 -30.76 39.03
C VAL A 9 -28.22 -30.89 37.85
N PHE A 10 -28.07 -32.08 37.26
CA PHE A 10 -27.24 -32.30 36.07
C PHE A 10 -27.99 -32.17 34.74
N ALA A 11 -29.32 -32.02 34.77
CA ALA A 11 -30.14 -31.88 33.56
C ALA A 11 -30.40 -30.41 33.16
N LEU A 12 -29.93 -29.43 33.93
CA LEU A 12 -30.09 -28.00 33.62
C LEU A 12 -28.75 -27.30 33.31
N LEU A 13 -27.68 -28.05 33.05
CA LEU A 13 -26.36 -27.54 32.68
C LEU A 13 -25.81 -28.19 31.40
N VAL A 14 -26.71 -28.68 30.53
CA VAL A 14 -26.36 -29.21 29.20
C VAL A 14 -27.32 -28.68 28.16
N LEU A 15 -27.60 -27.36 28.22
CA LEU A 15 -28.37 -26.68 27.18
C LEU A 15 -27.84 -25.27 26.85
N THR A 16 -26.59 -24.96 27.21
CA THR A 16 -25.96 -23.65 26.93
C THR A 16 -24.61 -23.75 26.21
N LEU A 17 -24.20 -24.93 25.74
CA LEU A 17 -22.90 -25.12 25.05
C LEU A 17 -23.00 -25.22 23.52
N PHE A 18 -24.18 -24.94 22.95
CA PHE A 18 -24.30 -24.60 21.54
C PHE A 18 -24.83 -23.17 21.45
N SER A 19 -24.01 -22.22 21.91
CA SER A 19 -23.94 -20.98 21.14
C SER A 19 -23.52 -21.42 19.74
N PRO A 20 -24.23 -21.06 18.66
CA PRO A 20 -23.58 -21.09 17.36
C PRO A 20 -22.28 -20.31 17.57
N ALA A 21 -21.14 -20.91 17.23
CA ALA A 21 -19.95 -20.12 16.98
C ALA A 21 -20.46 -18.95 16.14
N LEU A 22 -20.37 -17.74 16.68
CA LEU A 22 -20.48 -16.55 15.87
C LEU A 22 -19.39 -16.75 14.85
N THR A 23 -19.75 -17.29 13.68
CA THR A 23 -19.07 -16.93 12.46
C THR A 23 -19.27 -15.42 12.41
N VAL A 24 -18.34 -14.71 13.02
CA VAL A 24 -17.97 -13.38 12.62
C VAL A 24 -17.57 -13.62 11.17
N SER A 25 -18.55 -13.54 10.27
CA SER A 25 -18.26 -13.07 8.93
C SER A 25 -17.60 -11.75 9.20
N ALA A 26 -16.27 -11.71 9.14
CA ALA A 26 -15.56 -10.44 9.17
C ALA A 26 -16.26 -9.61 8.11
N ASP A 27 -16.95 -8.54 8.53
CA ASP A 27 -17.51 -7.60 7.57
C ASP A 27 -16.35 -7.24 6.64
N PRO A 28 -16.56 -7.23 5.31
CA PRO A 28 -15.48 -6.88 4.41
C PRO A 28 -14.93 -5.54 4.89
N VAL A 29 -13.62 -5.55 5.14
CA VAL A 29 -12.96 -4.47 5.87
C VAL A 29 -13.12 -3.17 5.08
N ALA A 30 -13.07 -3.26 3.74
CA ALA A 30 -13.56 -2.26 2.79
C ALA A 30 -14.87 -2.70 2.10
N GLN A 31 -15.82 -1.78 1.92
CA GLN A 31 -17.00 -1.98 1.08
C GLN A 31 -16.71 -1.75 -0.40
N SER A 32 -15.92 -0.73 -0.72
CA SER A 32 -15.50 -0.43 -2.10
C SER A 32 -14.25 0.42 -2.14
N VAL A 33 -13.60 0.47 -3.30
CA VAL A 33 -12.48 1.39 -3.56
C VAL A 33 -12.79 2.21 -4.81
N SER A 34 -12.51 3.50 -4.75
CA SER A 34 -12.72 4.42 -5.86
C SER A 34 -11.53 5.37 -6.03
N LEU A 35 -11.39 5.93 -7.23
CA LEU A 35 -10.48 7.05 -7.46
C LEU A 35 -11.18 8.33 -7.01
N GLU A 36 -10.49 9.18 -6.25
CA GLU A 36 -11.07 10.45 -5.76
C GLU A 36 -11.68 11.27 -6.93
N PRO A 37 -12.91 11.79 -6.76
CA PRO A 37 -13.50 12.69 -7.75
C PRO A 37 -12.62 13.91 -7.99
N GLY A 38 -12.27 14.17 -9.25
CA GLY A 38 -11.46 15.34 -9.58
C GLY A 38 -9.95 15.13 -9.48
N ASN A 39 -9.47 13.87 -9.43
CA ASN A 39 -8.05 13.47 -9.56
C ASN A 39 -7.37 13.87 -10.90
N GLY A 40 -8.00 14.76 -11.67
CA GLY A 40 -7.43 15.48 -12.80
C GLY A 40 -6.81 14.59 -13.87
N ASP A 41 -5.48 14.57 -13.89
CA ASP A 41 -4.65 13.85 -14.83
C ASP A 41 -4.35 12.40 -14.42
N VAL A 42 -4.95 11.94 -13.31
CA VAL A 42 -4.93 10.54 -12.89
C VAL A 42 -6.26 9.88 -13.24
N VAL A 43 -6.22 8.75 -13.93
CA VAL A 43 -7.43 8.03 -14.35
C VAL A 43 -7.29 6.52 -14.17
N VAL A 44 -8.40 5.84 -13.87
CA VAL A 44 -8.47 4.39 -13.95
C VAL A 44 -8.30 3.96 -15.41
N ARG A 45 -7.46 2.95 -15.69
CA ARG A 45 -7.27 2.42 -17.05
C ARG A 45 -8.61 2.00 -17.64
N THR A 46 -8.86 2.38 -18.89
CA THR A 46 -10.06 1.94 -19.62
C THR A 46 -10.23 0.42 -19.56
N GLY A 47 -11.39 -0.02 -19.07
CA GLY A 47 -11.75 -1.44 -18.96
C GLY A 47 -11.20 -2.15 -17.72
N ALA A 48 -10.47 -1.46 -16.84
CA ALA A 48 -10.19 -1.98 -15.50
C ALA A 48 -11.48 -1.95 -14.65
N ASP A 49 -11.62 -2.96 -13.80
CA ASP A 49 -12.76 -3.13 -12.91
C ASP A 49 -12.31 -2.86 -11.47
N MET A 50 -12.76 -1.74 -10.89
CA MET A 50 -12.38 -1.32 -9.53
C MET A 50 -12.87 -2.31 -8.45
N THR A 51 -13.88 -3.13 -8.75
CA THR A 51 -14.39 -4.13 -7.79
C THR A 51 -13.36 -5.20 -7.46
N LYS A 52 -12.31 -5.33 -8.30
CA LYS A 52 -11.18 -6.22 -8.05
C LYS A 52 -10.37 -5.85 -6.83
N LEU A 53 -10.38 -4.58 -6.43
CA LEU A 53 -9.61 -4.12 -5.27
C LEU A 53 -10.18 -4.55 -3.92
N THR A 54 -11.34 -5.22 -3.91
CA THR A 54 -12.04 -5.63 -2.69
C THR A 54 -12.62 -7.04 -2.82
N ASP A 55 -12.17 -7.84 -3.79
CA ASP A 55 -12.71 -9.18 -4.04
C ASP A 55 -11.94 -10.30 -3.32
N GLY A 56 -10.83 -9.96 -2.67
CA GLY A 56 -9.97 -10.86 -1.91
C GLY A 56 -9.01 -11.68 -2.77
N ASP A 57 -9.06 -11.55 -4.10
CA ASP A 57 -8.16 -12.25 -5.02
C ASP A 57 -6.95 -11.37 -5.38
N LYS A 58 -5.87 -11.58 -4.65
CA LYS A 58 -4.61 -10.85 -4.86
C LYS A 58 -3.86 -11.26 -6.12
N VAL A 59 -4.28 -12.30 -6.84
CA VAL A 59 -3.67 -12.83 -8.07
C VAL A 59 -2.14 -13.06 -7.99
N TRP A 60 -1.68 -13.64 -6.88
CA TRP A 60 -0.26 -13.84 -6.53
C TRP A 60 0.63 -14.47 -7.60
N ASP A 61 0.05 -15.20 -8.55
CA ASP A 61 0.75 -15.87 -9.64
C ASP A 61 0.97 -14.99 -10.89
N ALA A 62 0.52 -13.73 -10.88
CA ALA A 62 0.72 -12.80 -11.98
C ALA A 62 2.20 -12.36 -12.10
N GLU A 63 2.96 -13.08 -12.93
CA GLU A 63 4.34 -12.74 -13.26
C GLU A 63 4.43 -11.88 -14.54
N GLY A 64 4.52 -10.55 -14.37
CA GLY A 64 4.53 -9.58 -15.47
C GLY A 64 5.52 -9.87 -16.61
N LYS A 65 6.69 -10.46 -16.32
CA LYS A 65 7.77 -10.66 -17.31
C LYS A 65 7.55 -11.79 -18.33
N ASN A 66 7.04 -12.94 -17.89
CA ASN A 66 6.92 -14.14 -18.73
C ASN A 66 5.46 -14.42 -19.15
N ASN A 67 4.50 -13.82 -18.45
CA ASN A 67 3.08 -13.98 -18.71
C ASN A 67 2.31 -12.72 -18.29
N PHE A 68 2.62 -11.58 -18.93
CA PHE A 68 1.92 -10.32 -18.64
C PHE A 68 0.41 -10.48 -18.80
N SER A 69 -0.30 -10.40 -17.68
CA SER A 69 -1.76 -10.36 -17.61
C SER A 69 -2.17 -9.07 -16.92
N MET A 70 -3.37 -8.60 -17.23
CA MET A 70 -4.05 -7.51 -16.51
C MET A 70 -5.37 -7.99 -15.91
N GLU A 71 -5.62 -9.30 -15.93
CA GLU A 71 -6.78 -9.90 -15.26
C GLU A 71 -6.58 -9.82 -13.75
N GLY A 72 -7.58 -9.32 -13.02
CA GLY A 72 -7.49 -9.08 -11.57
C GLY A 72 -6.66 -7.86 -11.17
N ILE A 73 -5.91 -7.24 -12.09
CA ILE A 73 -5.04 -6.10 -11.80
C ILE A 73 -5.72 -4.79 -12.22
N VAL A 74 -5.84 -3.86 -11.28
CA VAL A 74 -6.31 -2.50 -11.54
C VAL A 74 -5.11 -1.60 -11.78
N LEU A 75 -5.06 -1.00 -12.96
CA LEU A 75 -4.04 -0.03 -13.34
C LEU A 75 -4.60 1.39 -13.26
N ILE A 76 -3.87 2.27 -12.58
CA ILE A 76 -4.16 3.69 -12.48
C ILE A 76 -3.12 4.47 -13.28
N GLN A 77 -3.56 5.27 -14.25
CA GLN A 77 -2.72 5.99 -15.19
C GLN A 77 -2.39 7.40 -14.72
N ASN A 78 -1.12 7.78 -14.86
CA ASN A 78 -0.68 9.16 -14.94
C ASN A 78 -0.69 9.64 -16.40
N LYS A 79 -1.64 10.52 -16.76
CA LYS A 79 -1.74 11.09 -18.12
C LYS A 79 -0.62 12.09 -18.45
N LYS A 80 0.22 12.43 -17.47
CA LYS A 80 1.36 13.34 -17.57
C LYS A 80 2.70 12.62 -17.54
N ALA A 81 2.75 11.30 -17.70
CA ALA A 81 3.99 10.52 -17.67
C ALA A 81 5.13 11.05 -18.58
N TYR A 82 4.79 11.75 -19.67
CA TYR A 82 5.75 12.33 -20.61
C TYR A 82 5.89 13.87 -20.49
N THR A 83 5.25 14.49 -19.50
CA THR A 83 5.32 15.93 -19.24
C THR A 83 6.40 16.20 -18.18
N SER A 84 7.43 16.96 -18.54
CA SER A 84 8.53 17.27 -17.62
C SER A 84 8.06 18.01 -16.36
N ASN A 85 8.51 17.56 -15.19
CA ASN A 85 8.25 18.16 -13.88
C ASN A 85 6.76 18.22 -13.47
N ASP A 86 5.90 17.39 -14.06
CA ASP A 86 4.49 17.29 -13.71
C ASP A 86 4.19 15.87 -13.19
N PHE A 87 4.11 15.75 -11.87
CA PHE A 87 3.95 14.49 -11.13
C PHE A 87 2.64 14.57 -10.34
N PRO A 88 1.49 14.21 -10.95
CA PRO A 88 0.23 14.24 -10.23
C PRO A 88 0.25 13.23 -9.07
N THR A 89 -0.71 13.38 -8.15
CA THR A 89 -0.91 12.44 -7.04
C THR A 89 -2.12 11.56 -7.35
N CYS A 90 -2.00 10.26 -7.11
CA CYS A 90 -3.11 9.32 -7.14
C CYS A 90 -3.73 9.24 -5.74
N ASN A 91 -4.99 9.65 -5.63
CA ASN A 91 -5.79 9.51 -4.42
C ASN A 91 -6.85 8.41 -4.60
N LEU A 92 -6.70 7.29 -3.89
CA LEU A 92 -7.69 6.21 -3.83
C LEU A 92 -8.47 6.31 -2.51
N ILE A 93 -9.78 6.20 -2.57
CA ILE A 93 -10.67 6.22 -1.41
C ILE A 93 -11.17 4.80 -1.17
N ILE A 94 -10.88 4.29 0.02
CA ILE A 94 -11.43 3.05 0.58
C ILE A 94 -12.68 3.43 1.38
N ASP A 95 -13.86 3.07 0.87
CA ASP A 95 -15.14 3.25 1.57
C ASP A 95 -15.39 2.06 2.48
N LEU A 96 -15.59 2.30 3.78
CA LEU A 96 -15.84 1.27 4.79
C LEU A 96 -17.33 0.97 4.96
N GLY A 97 -18.20 1.73 4.29
CA GLY A 97 -19.66 1.64 4.28
C GLY A 97 -20.36 2.21 5.52
N SER A 98 -19.66 2.27 6.64
CA SER A 98 -20.07 2.92 7.88
C SER A 98 -18.84 3.31 8.69
N GLN A 99 -19.02 4.14 9.70
CA GLN A 99 -17.94 4.51 10.60
C GLN A 99 -17.46 3.28 11.40
N LYS A 100 -16.16 2.98 11.32
CA LYS A 100 -15.46 1.88 11.97
C LYS A 100 -14.17 2.39 12.61
N LYS A 101 -13.63 1.63 13.56
CA LYS A 101 -12.28 1.85 14.09
C LYS A 101 -11.24 1.33 13.10
N VAL A 102 -10.19 2.10 12.87
CA VAL A 102 -9.12 1.78 11.93
C VAL A 102 -7.78 2.09 12.59
N ASN A 103 -6.83 1.15 12.51
CA ASN A 103 -5.44 1.36 12.91
C ASN A 103 -4.43 0.78 11.90
N THR A 104 -4.94 0.18 10.81
CA THR A 104 -4.13 -0.51 9.81
C THR A 104 -4.73 -0.32 8.41
N VAL A 105 -3.89 -0.02 7.43
CA VAL A 105 -4.23 0.01 6.00
C VAL A 105 -3.42 -1.07 5.28
N ASN A 106 -4.07 -1.88 4.46
CA ASN A 106 -3.41 -2.88 3.61
C ASN A 106 -3.52 -2.47 2.15
N ILE A 107 -2.39 -2.54 1.45
CA ILE A 107 -2.30 -2.26 0.02
C ILE A 107 -1.53 -3.41 -0.62
N THR A 108 -2.15 -4.10 -1.57
CA THR A 108 -1.47 -5.10 -2.39
C THR A 108 -1.10 -4.47 -3.73
N PHE A 109 0.20 -4.19 -3.88
CA PHE A 109 0.77 -3.58 -5.08
C PHE A 109 1.09 -4.65 -6.13
N TYR A 110 0.87 -4.31 -7.40
CA TYR A 110 1.46 -4.99 -8.55
C TYR A 110 2.46 -4.06 -9.22
N HIS A 111 3.69 -4.53 -9.39
CA HIS A 111 4.74 -3.79 -10.10
C HIS A 111 5.25 -4.59 -11.30
N TYR A 112 5.60 -3.86 -12.35
CA TYR A 112 6.33 -4.41 -13.48
C TYR A 112 7.09 -3.26 -14.15
N PHE A 113 8.36 -3.13 -13.77
CA PHE A 113 9.19 -2.00 -14.16
C PHE A 113 9.29 -1.89 -15.68
N ASP A 114 9.54 -2.97 -16.41
CA ASP A 114 9.69 -2.90 -17.87
C ASP A 114 8.39 -2.47 -18.61
N ALA A 115 7.23 -2.49 -17.93
CA ALA A 115 5.96 -1.95 -18.41
C ALA A 115 5.60 -0.57 -17.82
N ILE A 116 6.55 0.11 -17.17
CA ILE A 116 6.38 1.43 -16.53
C ILE A 116 5.29 1.40 -15.43
N ILE A 117 5.15 0.25 -14.77
CA ILE A 117 4.30 0.05 -13.59
C ILE A 117 5.23 0.03 -12.38
N ASP A 118 5.23 1.12 -11.63
CA ASP A 118 6.20 1.37 -10.55
C ASP A 118 5.50 1.54 -9.20
N THR A 119 6.28 1.63 -8.14
CA THR A 119 5.86 1.99 -6.79
C THR A 119 5.78 3.52 -6.62
N PRO A 120 5.11 4.03 -5.57
CA PRO A 120 5.03 5.45 -5.27
C PRO A 120 6.39 6.14 -5.20
N LYS A 121 6.43 7.43 -5.56
CA LYS A 121 7.62 8.26 -5.46
C LYS A 121 8.21 8.20 -4.05
N ASP A 122 9.53 8.09 -3.97
CA ASP A 122 10.30 8.02 -2.72
C ASP A 122 9.93 6.82 -1.82
N GLY A 123 9.07 5.91 -2.28
CA GLY A 123 8.53 4.81 -1.48
C GLY A 123 7.56 5.30 -0.40
N GLU A 124 6.84 6.39 -0.64
CA GLU A 124 5.98 7.01 0.37
C GLU A 124 4.49 6.94 0.00
N VAL A 125 3.66 6.69 1.02
CA VAL A 125 2.21 6.70 0.95
C VAL A 125 1.67 7.61 2.06
N THR A 126 0.84 8.59 1.71
CA THR A 126 0.13 9.42 2.69
C THR A 126 -1.25 8.84 2.95
N ILE A 127 -1.60 8.67 4.23
CA ILE A 127 -2.91 8.18 4.65
C ILE A 127 -3.68 9.31 5.30
N SER A 128 -4.93 9.49 4.88
CA SER A 128 -5.89 10.39 5.50
C SER A 128 -7.20 9.66 5.80
N TYR A 129 -8.02 10.18 6.71
CA TYR A 129 -9.32 9.61 7.05
C TYR A 129 -10.45 10.63 7.00
N SER A 130 -11.66 10.15 6.76
CA SER A 130 -12.90 10.92 6.86
C SER A 130 -13.91 10.19 7.72
N ILE A 131 -14.59 10.92 8.61
CA ILE A 131 -15.68 10.38 9.44
C ILE A 131 -17.04 10.43 8.74
N ASP A 132 -17.22 11.34 7.79
CA ASP A 132 -18.50 11.64 7.12
C ASP A 132 -18.46 11.41 5.60
N GLY A 133 -17.27 11.45 4.99
CA GLY A 133 -17.03 11.34 3.54
C GLY A 133 -16.99 12.69 2.82
N ASP A 134 -16.97 13.82 3.55
CA ASP A 134 -16.93 15.16 2.95
C ASP A 134 -15.52 15.76 2.94
N GLY A 135 -14.72 15.50 3.99
CA GLY A 135 -13.36 16.01 4.13
C GLY A 135 -12.41 15.00 4.76
N PHE A 136 -11.14 15.06 4.36
CA PHE A 136 -10.09 14.16 4.84
C PHE A 136 -9.12 14.91 5.75
N ALA A 137 -8.82 14.30 6.90
CA ALA A 137 -7.75 14.72 7.81
C ALA A 137 -6.57 13.77 7.65
N GLU A 138 -5.37 14.32 7.47
CA GLU A 138 -4.15 13.54 7.34
C GLU A 138 -3.79 12.86 8.66
N ILE A 139 -3.44 11.57 8.58
CA ILE A 139 -2.86 10.79 9.68
C ILE A 139 -1.34 10.90 9.61
N GLY A 140 -0.78 10.66 8.42
CA GLY A 140 0.65 10.84 8.17
C GLY A 140 1.10 10.22 6.85
N THR A 141 2.41 10.31 6.62
CA THR A 141 3.11 9.68 5.49
C THR A 141 3.98 8.54 6.00
N PHE A 142 3.90 7.40 5.31
CA PHE A 142 4.52 6.15 5.69
C PHE A 142 5.42 5.65 4.56
N GLU A 143 6.59 5.14 4.91
CA GLU A 143 7.47 4.44 3.97
C GLU A 143 6.92 3.02 3.70
N ILE A 144 6.98 2.59 2.45
CA ILE A 144 6.70 1.20 2.04
C ILE A 144 8.01 0.43 1.86
N GLU A 145 7.97 -0.87 2.12
CA GLU A 145 9.16 -1.72 2.00
C GLU A 145 9.44 -2.12 0.55
N GLY A 146 8.38 -2.43 -0.20
CA GLY A 146 8.45 -2.88 -1.58
C GLY A 146 8.87 -1.79 -2.56
N LYS A 147 9.73 -2.16 -3.52
CA LYS A 147 10.28 -1.24 -4.52
C LYS A 147 10.31 -1.92 -5.89
N ALA A 148 9.84 -1.23 -6.92
CA ALA A 148 10.08 -1.71 -8.28
C ALA A 148 11.52 -1.41 -8.69
N SER A 149 12.11 -2.31 -9.48
CA SER A 149 13.45 -2.13 -10.03
C SER A 149 13.59 -2.79 -11.40
N SER A 150 14.58 -2.36 -12.18
CA SER A 150 14.77 -2.87 -13.55
C SER A 150 14.85 -4.40 -13.62
N GLY A 151 14.08 -4.97 -14.55
CA GLY A 151 14.01 -6.42 -14.76
C GLY A 151 13.18 -7.20 -13.74
N THR A 152 12.51 -6.51 -12.80
CA THR A 152 11.63 -7.10 -11.78
C THR A 152 10.15 -6.85 -12.05
N SER A 153 9.33 -7.81 -11.61
CA SER A 153 7.88 -7.75 -11.60
C SER A 153 7.37 -8.63 -10.47
N GLY A 154 6.19 -8.31 -9.94
CA GLY A 154 5.56 -9.14 -8.93
C GLY A 154 4.47 -8.40 -8.18
N ILE A 155 4.00 -9.06 -7.14
CA ILE A 155 2.98 -8.56 -6.23
C ILE A 155 3.56 -8.61 -4.83
N PHE A 156 3.29 -7.59 -4.03
CA PHE A 156 3.65 -7.57 -2.63
C PHE A 156 2.59 -6.84 -1.82
N ASP A 157 2.50 -7.19 -0.54
CA ASP A 157 1.62 -6.55 0.43
C ASP A 157 2.38 -5.49 1.22
N GLU A 158 1.72 -4.36 1.46
CA GLU A 158 2.12 -3.37 2.44
C GLU A 158 1.05 -3.29 3.53
N ASN A 159 1.44 -3.60 4.76
CA ASN A 159 0.60 -3.48 5.95
C ASN A 159 1.05 -2.25 6.74
N ILE A 160 0.37 -1.13 6.53
CA ILE A 160 0.73 0.16 7.12
C ILE A 160 0.02 0.28 8.47
N SER A 161 0.80 0.21 9.55
CA SER A 161 0.31 0.54 10.89
C SER A 161 0.23 2.05 11.06
N LEU A 162 -0.93 2.55 11.48
CA LEU A 162 -1.18 3.98 11.61
C LEU A 162 -0.59 4.59 12.89
N GLY A 163 -0.11 3.77 13.83
CA GLY A 163 0.41 4.23 15.14
C GLY A 163 -0.66 4.72 16.12
N GLU A 164 -1.86 5.01 15.64
CA GLU A 164 -3.04 5.36 16.43
C GLU A 164 -4.30 4.67 15.89
N THR A 165 -5.39 4.72 16.67
CA THR A 165 -6.70 4.23 16.21
C THR A 165 -7.60 5.43 15.96
N VAL A 166 -8.11 5.54 14.74
CA VAL A 166 -9.08 6.56 14.33
C VAL A 166 -10.44 5.94 14.10
N ASP A 167 -11.49 6.74 14.28
CA ASP A 167 -12.81 6.41 13.74
C ASP A 167 -12.88 6.96 12.31
N ALA A 168 -13.20 6.11 11.33
CA ALA A 168 -13.27 6.48 9.93
C ALA A 168 -14.46 5.79 9.24
N LYS A 169 -15.09 6.50 8.31
CA LYS A 169 -16.01 5.94 7.31
C LYS A 169 -15.29 5.73 5.98
N GLU A 170 -14.31 6.58 5.67
CA GLU A 170 -13.48 6.48 4.47
C GLU A 170 -12.00 6.68 4.83
N ILE A 171 -11.12 5.98 4.12
CA ILE A 171 -9.67 6.16 4.18
C ILE A 171 -9.17 6.55 2.80
N MET A 172 -8.39 7.62 2.71
CA MET A 172 -7.71 8.02 1.48
C MET A 172 -6.25 7.56 1.52
N VAL A 173 -5.85 6.90 0.45
CA VAL A 173 -4.47 6.48 0.16
C VAL A 173 -3.95 7.36 -0.96
N SER A 174 -2.98 8.21 -0.63
CA SER A 174 -2.41 9.21 -1.54
C SER A 174 -0.97 8.84 -1.91
N MET A 175 -0.70 8.73 -3.21
CA MET A 175 0.59 8.29 -3.76
C MET A 175 1.03 9.20 -4.90
N ALA A 176 2.20 9.83 -4.77
CA ALA A 176 2.74 10.66 -5.83
C ALA A 176 3.41 9.80 -6.92
N PHE A 177 3.16 10.11 -8.19
CA PHE A 177 3.96 9.56 -9.27
C PHE A 177 5.40 10.08 -9.18
N GLY A 178 6.38 9.24 -9.48
CA GLY A 178 7.81 9.52 -9.33
C GLY A 178 8.52 9.64 -10.67
N SER A 179 9.77 10.15 -10.64
CA SER A 179 10.63 10.17 -11.82
C SER A 179 10.96 8.76 -12.30
N TYR A 180 10.95 8.54 -13.61
CA TYR A 180 11.16 7.23 -14.20
C TYR A 180 12.33 7.21 -15.19
N PRO A 181 13.51 6.70 -14.82
CA PRO A 181 14.76 6.94 -15.55
C PRO A 181 14.98 5.98 -16.72
N VAL A 182 13.97 5.74 -17.56
CA VAL A 182 14.10 4.83 -18.73
C VAL A 182 13.47 5.40 -20.00
N THR A 183 12.15 5.51 -20.05
CA THR A 183 11.38 5.77 -21.28
C THR A 183 10.40 6.94 -21.18
N SER A 184 10.12 7.40 -19.97
CA SER A 184 9.17 8.48 -19.66
C SER A 184 9.82 9.48 -18.70
N VAL A 185 9.14 10.58 -18.40
CA VAL A 185 9.59 11.51 -17.33
C VAL A 185 9.21 10.94 -15.98
N ALA A 186 7.98 10.42 -15.88
CA ALA A 186 7.41 9.85 -14.67
C ALA A 186 6.91 8.43 -14.91
N ASN A 187 6.70 7.63 -13.87
CA ASN A 187 6.04 6.34 -14.05
C ASN A 187 4.62 6.59 -14.58
N GLU A 188 4.20 5.75 -15.54
CA GLU A 188 2.91 5.92 -16.21
C GLU A 188 1.79 5.24 -15.44
N TRP A 189 2.11 4.19 -14.69
CA TRP A 189 1.12 3.36 -14.03
C TRP A 189 1.48 3.09 -12.57
N PHE A 190 0.44 3.05 -11.75
CA PHE A 190 0.39 2.25 -10.54
C PHE A 190 -0.47 1.01 -10.78
N GLY A 191 -0.11 -0.11 -10.16
CA GLY A 191 -0.84 -1.36 -10.23
C GLY A 191 -1.23 -1.86 -8.85
N PHE A 192 -2.46 -2.36 -8.73
CA PHE A 192 -3.02 -2.85 -7.48
C PHE A 192 -3.87 -4.09 -7.72
N THR A 193 -3.95 -4.94 -6.71
CA THR A 193 -4.85 -6.10 -6.71
C THR A 193 -5.83 -6.08 -5.55
N GLU A 194 -5.50 -5.48 -4.41
CA GLU A 194 -6.39 -5.40 -3.25
C GLU A 194 -6.06 -4.17 -2.38
N LEU A 195 -7.08 -3.50 -1.83
CA LEU A 195 -6.93 -2.45 -0.81
C LEU A 195 -7.98 -2.60 0.29
N SER A 196 -7.58 -2.43 1.54
CA SER A 196 -8.50 -2.44 2.69
C SER A 196 -7.98 -1.62 3.87
N ALA A 197 -8.86 -1.22 4.80
CA ALA A 197 -8.46 -0.54 6.04
C ALA A 197 -9.36 -0.90 7.22
N GLY A 198 -8.77 -1.25 8.37
CA GLY A 198 -9.49 -1.75 9.54
C GLY A 198 -8.61 -1.85 10.78
N MET A 199 -9.04 -2.65 11.75
CA MET A 199 -8.20 -2.99 12.90
C MET A 199 -7.24 -4.11 12.50
N ALA A 200 -6.01 -4.11 13.02
CA ALA A 200 -5.03 -5.16 12.78
C ALA A 200 -5.59 -6.57 13.04
N ILE A 201 -6.43 -6.72 14.06
CA ILE A 201 -7.09 -7.98 14.42
C ILE A 201 -8.05 -8.50 13.34
N ASP A 202 -8.59 -7.61 12.50
CA ASP A 202 -9.50 -7.99 11.40
C ASP A 202 -8.78 -8.75 10.29
N TYR A 203 -7.44 -8.71 10.28
CA TYR A 203 -6.59 -9.35 9.28
C TYR A 203 -5.93 -10.65 9.75
N ILE A 204 -6.23 -11.07 10.98
CA ILE A 204 -5.68 -12.30 11.56
C ILE A 204 -6.63 -13.43 11.22
N GLY A 205 -6.19 -14.34 10.35
CA GLY A 205 -6.94 -15.57 10.06
C GLY A 205 -7.17 -16.39 11.35
N GLU A 206 -8.24 -17.20 11.37
CA GLU A 206 -8.66 -18.00 12.55
C GLU A 206 -7.51 -18.82 13.22
N ASP A 207 -6.45 -19.15 12.47
CA ASP A 207 -5.30 -19.95 12.94
C ASP A 207 -4.32 -19.22 13.89
N ASN A 208 -4.38 -17.89 14.04
CA ASN A 208 -3.44 -17.12 14.90
C ASN A 208 -4.11 -16.50 16.16
N SER A 209 -5.31 -16.95 16.52
CA SER A 209 -6.10 -16.37 17.62
C SER A 209 -5.57 -16.66 19.04
N GLU A 210 -4.72 -17.67 19.22
CA GLU A 210 -4.23 -18.09 20.55
C GLU A 210 -3.10 -17.20 21.09
N GLU A 211 -2.16 -16.76 20.24
CA GLU A 211 -0.98 -15.97 20.67
C GLU A 211 -1.32 -14.54 21.14
N ILE A 212 -2.51 -14.02 20.80
CA ILE A 212 -2.89 -12.61 21.08
C ILE A 212 -3.83 -12.48 22.28
N SER A 213 -4.46 -13.57 22.74
CA SER A 213 -5.24 -13.51 23.99
C SER A 213 -4.38 -13.09 25.19
N GLU A 214 -3.09 -13.44 25.17
CA GLU A 214 -2.10 -13.02 26.18
C GLU A 214 -1.68 -11.55 25.97
N ALA A 215 -1.40 -11.12 24.73
CA ALA A 215 -0.95 -9.75 24.45
C ALA A 215 -2.05 -8.67 24.66
N VAL A 216 -3.32 -8.99 24.39
CA VAL A 216 -4.45 -8.07 24.62
C VAL A 216 -4.82 -8.00 26.11
N SER A 217 -4.58 -9.07 26.88
CA SER A 217 -4.73 -9.03 28.35
C SER A 217 -3.73 -8.05 28.97
N GLU A 218 -2.47 -8.03 28.50
CA GLU A 218 -1.43 -7.13 29.02
C GLU A 218 -1.69 -5.64 28.70
N LEU A 219 -2.32 -5.33 27.57
CA LEU A 219 -2.71 -3.95 27.23
C LEU A 219 -3.89 -3.42 28.06
N SER A 220 -4.75 -4.30 28.59
CA SER A 220 -5.91 -3.92 29.41
C SER A 220 -5.58 -3.67 30.89
N GLU A 221 -4.43 -4.14 31.39
CA GLU A 221 -4.00 -3.97 32.79
C GLU A 221 -3.28 -2.63 33.07
N ILE A 222 -2.97 -1.84 32.04
CA ILE A 222 -2.17 -0.60 32.20
C ILE A 222 -3.03 0.66 32.41
N GLU A 223 -4.35 0.61 32.17
CA GLU A 223 -5.23 1.78 32.33
C GLU A 223 -5.77 2.03 33.76
N ASP A 224 -5.49 1.17 34.75
CA ASP A 224 -6.11 1.29 36.09
C ASP A 224 -5.14 1.63 37.24
N THR A 225 -4.17 2.53 37.01
CA THR A 225 -3.46 3.20 38.11
C THR A 225 -3.16 4.68 37.84
N SER A 226 -4.18 5.54 37.82
CA SER A 226 -3.95 6.96 38.15
C SER A 226 -5.15 7.62 38.83
N SER A 227 -5.40 7.24 40.09
CA SER A 227 -6.09 8.11 41.03
C SER A 227 -5.18 8.48 42.20
N ILE A 228 -4.77 9.76 42.20
CA ILE A 228 -4.59 10.67 43.34
C ILE A 228 -3.57 10.25 44.43
N VAL A 229 -2.48 11.00 44.55
CA VAL A 229 -2.16 11.76 45.79
C VAL A 229 -1.40 13.06 45.45
N GLU A 230 -2.02 14.21 45.72
CA GLU A 230 -1.32 15.49 45.95
C GLU A 230 -0.70 15.49 47.36
N SER A 231 0.56 15.92 47.49
CA SER A 231 1.01 16.83 48.57
C SER A 231 2.49 17.19 48.44
N ASP A 232 2.72 18.40 47.92
CA ASP A 232 3.44 19.51 48.55
C ASP A 232 4.80 19.35 49.28
N VAL A 233 5.72 20.23 48.85
CA VAL A 233 6.65 21.08 49.64
C VAL A 233 8.16 20.72 49.70
N ILE A 234 8.90 21.48 48.86
CA ILE A 234 10.14 22.26 49.10
C ILE A 234 11.44 21.53 49.51
N SER A 235 12.49 21.61 48.67
CA SER A 235 13.65 22.51 48.85
C SER A 235 14.71 22.39 47.73
N ASP A 236 14.91 23.48 46.99
CA ASP A 236 16.20 23.90 46.40
C ASP A 236 17.01 24.63 47.52
N PRO A 237 18.33 24.93 47.46
CA PRO A 237 19.19 25.08 46.26
C PRO A 237 20.64 24.57 46.37
N ALA A 238 21.35 24.47 45.23
CA ALA A 238 22.77 24.86 45.13
C ALA A 238 23.26 24.92 43.68
N GLU A 239 23.71 26.12 43.31
CA GLU A 239 24.50 26.46 42.12
C GLU A 239 25.81 25.65 42.01
N SER A 240 26.26 25.42 40.78
CA SER A 240 27.61 25.85 40.38
C SER A 240 27.76 25.89 38.86
N GLU A 241 28.15 27.06 38.40
CA GLU A 241 28.64 27.40 37.07
C GLU A 241 29.88 26.58 36.69
N ASP A 242 30.06 26.29 35.41
CA ASP A 242 31.34 26.53 34.74
C ASP A 242 31.12 26.62 33.22
N GLU A 243 31.33 27.83 32.70
CA GLU A 243 31.61 28.08 31.30
C GLU A 243 33.01 27.55 30.94
N VAL A 244 33.26 27.33 29.65
CA VAL A 244 34.25 28.11 28.85
C VAL A 244 34.60 27.38 27.55
N SER A 245 34.28 28.08 26.45
CA SER A 245 34.91 28.25 25.14
C SER A 245 35.96 27.25 24.61
N VAL A 246 35.97 27.02 23.28
CA VAL A 246 36.84 27.74 22.31
C VAL A 246 36.39 27.43 20.88
N VAL A 247 36.34 28.50 20.08
CA VAL A 247 36.14 28.59 18.63
C VAL A 247 37.50 28.52 17.92
N SER A 248 37.56 27.89 16.74
CA SER A 248 38.37 28.31 15.57
C SER A 248 38.19 27.27 14.45
N GLU A 249 38.26 27.54 13.16
CA GLU A 249 38.12 28.70 12.28
C GLU A 249 38.24 28.11 10.86
N ALA A 250 37.72 28.81 9.86
CA ALA A 250 37.69 28.41 8.46
C ALA A 250 39.08 28.23 7.82
N ASP A 251 39.16 27.43 6.75
CA ASP A 251 39.98 27.81 5.59
C ASP A 251 39.33 27.34 4.27
N LYS A 252 39.50 28.17 3.25
CA LYS A 252 38.97 28.10 1.89
C LYS A 252 40.05 27.58 0.92
N THR A 253 39.61 27.43 -0.34
CA THR A 253 40.42 27.39 -1.60
C THR A 253 41.13 26.05 -1.84
N ASP A 254 41.10 25.43 -3.03
CA ASP A 254 41.27 26.01 -4.36
C ASP A 254 40.59 25.24 -5.51
N GLU A 255 40.26 26.00 -6.56
CA GLU A 255 40.04 25.57 -7.94
C GLU A 255 41.26 24.81 -8.50
N SER A 256 41.00 23.77 -9.30
CA SER A 256 41.89 23.42 -10.41
C SER A 256 41.13 22.80 -11.57
N ASP A 257 41.06 23.56 -12.66
CA ASP A 257 40.85 23.12 -14.03
C ASP A 257 41.72 21.89 -14.37
N ILE A 258 41.10 20.82 -14.90
CA ILE A 258 41.78 19.90 -15.83
C ILE A 258 40.86 19.66 -17.02
N LYS A 259 41.44 20.01 -18.18
CA LYS A 259 40.91 19.89 -19.53
C LYS A 259 40.93 18.45 -20.04
N ASP A 260 40.05 18.23 -21.03
CA ASP A 260 40.18 17.34 -22.19
C ASP A 260 40.59 15.87 -21.95
N VAL A 261 39.63 14.97 -22.11
CA VAL A 261 39.90 13.61 -22.58
C VAL A 261 39.07 13.36 -23.83
N ASP A 262 39.81 12.95 -24.86
CA ASP A 262 39.46 12.80 -26.27
C ASP A 262 38.30 11.85 -26.58
N ASP A 263 37.74 12.12 -27.76
CA ASP A 263 36.85 11.31 -28.58
C ASP A 263 37.26 9.82 -28.65
N ASP A 264 36.35 8.93 -28.24
CA ASP A 264 36.13 7.62 -28.86
C ASP A 264 34.90 6.94 -28.22
N PHE A 265 33.71 7.24 -28.74
CA PHE A 265 32.48 6.48 -28.43
C PHE A 265 31.87 5.92 -29.73
N PRO A 266 31.83 4.59 -29.92
CA PRO A 266 31.33 3.98 -31.13
C PRO A 266 29.81 4.15 -31.24
N TRP A 267 29.36 4.66 -32.38
CA TRP A 267 27.95 4.81 -32.74
C TRP A 267 27.26 3.44 -32.77
N VAL A 268 26.35 3.18 -31.81
CA VAL A 268 25.39 2.08 -31.91
C VAL A 268 24.12 2.61 -32.54
N THR A 269 23.95 2.31 -33.83
CA THR A 269 22.71 2.47 -34.57
C THR A 269 21.63 1.57 -33.97
N ILE A 270 20.77 2.09 -33.10
CA ILE A 270 19.60 1.35 -32.61
C ILE A 270 18.47 1.51 -33.62
N GLY A 271 18.16 0.41 -34.30
CA GLY A 271 17.07 0.31 -35.25
C GLY A 271 15.71 0.44 -34.57
N ILE A 272 14.92 1.39 -35.06
CA ILE A 272 13.50 1.54 -34.75
C ILE A 272 12.75 0.33 -35.33
N ILE A 273 12.20 -0.54 -34.47
CA ILE A 273 11.19 -1.52 -34.85
C ILE A 273 9.82 -0.93 -34.54
N ILE A 274 9.16 -0.38 -35.57
CA ILE A 274 7.72 -0.09 -35.54
C ILE A 274 7.00 -1.42 -35.76
N GLY A 275 6.48 -2.00 -34.67
CA GLY A 275 5.58 -3.15 -34.71
C GLY A 275 4.13 -2.71 -34.95
N LEU A 276 3.72 -2.66 -36.22
CA LEU A 276 2.30 -2.63 -36.60
C LEU A 276 1.71 -4.03 -36.44
N VAL A 277 0.86 -4.24 -35.43
CA VAL A 277 -0.06 -5.38 -35.39
C VAL A 277 -1.43 -4.91 -35.87
N VAL A 278 -1.68 -5.13 -37.15
CA VAL A 278 -3.04 -5.28 -37.69
C VAL A 278 -3.13 -6.73 -38.17
N ILE A 279 -3.81 -7.58 -37.40
CA ILE A 279 -4.24 -8.90 -37.88
C ILE A 279 -5.74 -9.01 -37.68
N GLY A 280 -6.45 -9.19 -38.79
CA GLY A 280 -7.87 -9.45 -38.77
C GLY A 280 -8.50 -9.61 -40.15
N ALA A 281 -7.91 -10.42 -41.06
CA ALA A 281 -8.66 -11.16 -42.10
C ALA A 281 -7.74 -12.05 -42.97
N VAL A 282 -7.77 -13.34 -42.66
CA VAL A 282 -7.86 -14.49 -43.59
C VAL A 282 -7.20 -14.35 -44.98
N VAL A 283 -6.04 -14.98 -45.16
CA VAL A 283 -5.50 -15.37 -46.48
C VAL A 283 -5.73 -16.87 -46.67
N THR A 284 -6.65 -17.20 -47.57
CA THR A 284 -6.73 -18.51 -48.23
C THR A 284 -6.31 -18.31 -49.69
N MET A 285 -5.59 -19.30 -50.25
CA MET A 285 -5.24 -19.47 -51.68
C MET A 285 -4.09 -18.60 -52.22
N ILE A 286 -3.13 -19.06 -53.04
CA ILE A 286 -2.93 -20.30 -53.80
C ILE A 286 -1.42 -20.41 -54.10
N VAL A 287 -0.89 -21.63 -54.01
CA VAL A 287 0.42 -22.02 -54.55
C VAL A 287 0.34 -22.12 -56.08
N ILE A 288 1.08 -21.29 -56.82
CA ILE A 288 1.53 -21.65 -58.18
C ILE A 288 3.03 -21.36 -58.34
N LYS A 289 3.73 -22.50 -58.40
CA LYS A 289 5.13 -22.79 -58.72
C LYS A 289 5.61 -22.08 -59.99
N LYS A 290 6.61 -21.20 -59.87
CA LYS A 290 7.45 -20.76 -61.01
C LYS A 290 8.27 -21.95 -61.53
N ARG A 291 8.17 -22.27 -62.81
CA ARG A 291 9.24 -22.96 -63.56
C ARG A 291 9.82 -21.96 -64.57
N LYS A 292 11.13 -21.73 -64.42
CA LYS A 292 12.01 -21.18 -65.47
C LYS A 292 12.12 -22.22 -66.59
N VAL A 293 11.87 -21.84 -67.84
CA VAL A 293 12.84 -21.77 -68.96
C VAL A 293 12.34 -20.65 -69.87
#